data_AF-A0A6N9T705-F1
#
_entry.id   AF-A0A6N9T705-F1
#
_cell.length_a   1.000
_cell.length_b   1.000
_cell.length_c   1.000
_cell.angle_alpha   90.00
_cell.angle_beta   90.00
_cell.angle_gamma   90.00
#
_symmetry.space_group_name_H-M   'P 1'
#
loop_
_entity.id
_entity.type
_entity.pdbx_description
1 polymer ?
#
loop_
_entity_poly.entity_id
_entity_poly.type
_entity_poly.pdbx_seq_one_letter_code
_entity_poly.pdbx_strand_id
1 'polypeptide(L)'
;MPTPEEIDNLRQSALDARNEGDHEKSLAQFQELLRLHPGDQRSWIDSAISLRELSRHSEARHVLLKYLATGPASNWRSLAIDNLIGIVSHEVGAFLRGGNPDAAVSVFEGLLATFSEEELSRHSLRIWTINFQILGFLGLETALYKLKRAELAVGTVNHEGPIRTLLANHAINNGWFDDARTLIVQDDDALGLRLHLADARARTSMVDIDDEELIEKAKRSGRASFRKAAWNHELYAAMYRLDGPSMEHALTEIDASLSVSNTNDRQPAVSATDRFRNVYARSFLSAIELIRDTSEESLEERSKSYLAHDRNCRTHEERVSLSQFYLSHVVDTDHIKQRMLPNTAAAEEVPRAIVQFWDSRTLPGDVERCCRTWKAVAQRGFHYSLFNEEDAEDWLARTYGSEVSARFRRAGHPAMKADLFRIFYLYENGGIYIDADEFCKSLPPFFEKALRCVRLQRIVAPVELPNMYLSLAKKDPLLHEAMEIVIGMPEEELFNGRIWWNTGPGLFSIAFARLHARAVLGPENSLPWLIPMPLYTRHVFSPQLDYKSTAKSWQFQLK
;
A
#
# COMPACT_ATOMS: atom_id res chain seq x y z
N MET A 1 -3.19 18.80 48.37
CA MET A 1 -3.29 18.95 46.91
C MET A 1 -1.99 19.56 46.47
N PRO A 2 -1.18 18.87 45.65
CA PRO A 2 0.04 19.44 45.10
C PRO A 2 -0.20 20.78 44.39
N THR A 3 0.81 21.65 44.42
CA THR A 3 0.79 22.94 43.72
C THR A 3 0.89 22.70 42.21
N PRO A 4 0.44 23.64 41.35
CA PRO A 4 0.63 23.53 39.90
C PRO A 4 2.09 23.28 39.50
N GLU A 5 3.04 23.88 40.20
CA GLU A 5 4.48 23.69 39.99
C GLU A 5 4.94 22.27 40.35
N GLU A 6 4.42 21.69 41.43
CA GLU A 6 4.69 20.30 41.81
C GLU A 6 4.14 19.30 40.77
N ILE A 7 2.95 19.58 40.21
CA ILE A 7 2.34 18.79 39.13
C ILE A 7 3.21 18.85 37.87
N ASP A 8 3.64 20.05 37.48
CA ASP A 8 4.46 20.25 36.28
C ASP A 8 5.84 19.59 36.43
N ASN A 9 6.46 19.68 37.60
CA ASN A 9 7.73 19.02 37.90
C ASN A 9 7.62 17.49 37.86
N LEU A 10 6.56 16.92 38.45
CA LEU A 10 6.29 15.49 38.41
C LEU A 10 6.06 15.01 36.97
N ARG A 11 5.32 15.79 36.18
CA ARG A 11 5.07 15.47 34.77
C ARG A 11 6.35 15.53 33.95
N GLN A 12 7.16 16.56 34.14
CA GLN A 12 8.42 16.71 33.43
C GLN A 12 9.37 15.55 33.76
N SER A 13 9.47 15.17 35.04
CA SER A 13 10.26 14.01 35.44
C SER A 13 9.79 12.70 34.79
N ALA A 14 8.48 12.49 34.67
CA ALA A 14 7.92 11.32 33.97
C ALA A 14 8.24 11.33 32.46
N LEU A 15 8.18 12.51 31.82
CA LEU A 15 8.55 12.68 30.43
C LEU A 15 10.04 12.44 30.19
N ASP A 16 10.90 12.90 31.09
CA ASP A 16 12.35 12.70 31.01
C ASP A 16 12.69 11.21 31.12
N ALA A 17 12.10 10.49 32.09
CA ALA A 17 12.25 9.04 32.20
C ALA A 17 11.81 8.30 30.92
N ARG A 18 10.72 8.75 30.29
CA ARG A 18 10.27 8.18 29.01
C ARG A 18 11.26 8.42 27.88
N ASN A 19 11.81 9.62 27.80
CA ASN A 19 12.79 10.00 26.77
C ASN A 19 14.13 9.27 26.96
N GLU A 20 14.46 8.90 28.20
CA GLU A 20 15.62 8.05 28.54
C GLU A 20 15.37 6.55 28.24
N GLY A 21 14.15 6.17 27.83
CA GLY A 21 13.76 4.79 27.53
C GLY A 21 13.31 3.97 28.75
N ASP A 22 13.26 4.58 29.94
CA ASP A 22 12.76 3.94 31.17
C ASP A 22 11.22 4.07 31.25
N HIS A 23 10.54 3.28 30.42
CA HIS A 23 9.09 3.33 30.27
C HIS A 23 8.32 2.84 31.51
N GLU A 24 8.90 1.94 32.32
CA GLU A 24 8.29 1.50 33.59
C GLU A 24 8.31 2.61 34.64
N LYS A 25 9.45 3.31 34.79
CA LYS A 25 9.55 4.47 35.70
C LYS A 25 8.62 5.60 35.26
N SER A 26 8.63 5.94 33.96
CA SER A 26 7.70 6.90 33.38
C SER A 26 6.25 6.56 33.70
N LEU A 27 5.85 5.30 33.47
CA LEU A 27 4.48 4.84 33.75
C LEU A 27 4.12 4.99 35.24
N ALA A 28 4.99 4.56 36.15
CA ALA A 28 4.76 4.68 37.58
C ALA A 28 4.57 6.15 38.02
N GLN A 29 5.37 7.07 37.47
CA GLN A 29 5.26 8.49 37.77
C GLN A 29 3.97 9.11 37.21
N PHE A 30 3.55 8.75 35.99
CA PHE A 30 2.25 9.20 35.46
C PHE A 30 1.07 8.62 36.26
N GLN A 31 1.16 7.37 36.72
CA GLN A 31 0.11 6.77 37.55
C GLN A 31 0.00 7.47 38.91
N GLU A 32 1.13 7.81 39.54
CA GLU A 32 1.13 8.60 40.78
C GLU A 32 0.58 10.01 40.56
N LEU A 33 0.93 10.65 39.44
CA LEU A 33 0.39 11.95 39.06
C LEU A 33 -1.13 11.90 38.87
N LEU A 34 -1.65 10.86 38.22
CA LEU A 34 -3.10 10.65 38.04
C LEU A 34 -3.80 10.27 39.35
N ARG A 35 -3.11 9.65 40.30
CA ARG A 35 -3.63 9.39 41.65
C ARG A 35 -3.81 10.68 42.44
N LEU A 36 -2.84 11.60 42.34
CA LEU A 36 -2.86 12.90 43.01
C LEU A 36 -3.78 13.90 42.29
N HIS A 37 -3.82 13.86 40.95
CA HIS A 37 -4.55 14.79 40.09
C HIS A 37 -5.25 14.06 38.93
N PRO A 38 -6.41 13.43 39.17
CA PRO A 38 -7.15 12.70 38.13
C PRO A 38 -7.59 13.55 36.94
N GLY A 39 -7.68 14.89 37.12
CA GLY A 39 -8.07 15.84 36.08
C GLY A 39 -6.96 16.19 35.07
N ASP A 40 -5.72 15.72 35.26
CA ASP A 40 -4.63 15.98 34.32
C ASP A 40 -4.77 15.15 33.04
N GLN A 41 -5.45 15.73 32.05
CA GLN A 41 -5.81 15.09 30.79
C GLN A 41 -4.60 14.55 30.02
N ARG A 42 -3.48 15.27 30.07
CA ARG A 42 -2.26 14.90 29.34
C ARG A 42 -1.65 13.60 29.88
N SER A 43 -1.64 13.47 31.20
CA SER A 43 -1.04 12.33 31.90
C SER A 43 -1.75 11.01 31.62
N TRP A 44 -3.06 11.03 31.33
CA TRP A 44 -3.78 9.85 30.85
C TRP A 44 -3.23 9.30 29.52
N ILE A 45 -2.94 10.21 28.58
CA ILE A 45 -2.42 9.84 27.26
C ILE A 45 -0.96 9.43 27.35
N ASP A 46 -0.15 10.20 28.08
CA ASP A 46 1.27 9.90 28.23
C ASP A 46 1.53 8.57 29.00
N SER A 47 0.63 8.22 29.95
CA SER A 47 0.59 6.90 30.58
C SER A 47 0.28 5.79 29.57
N ALA A 48 -0.73 5.97 28.72
CA ALA A 48 -1.08 5.02 27.68
C ALA A 48 0.04 4.84 26.63
N ILE A 49 0.76 5.91 26.28
CA ILE A 49 1.94 5.83 25.41
C ILE A 49 3.05 4.99 26.06
N SER A 50 3.36 5.23 27.33
CA SER A 50 4.38 4.44 28.05
C SER A 50 4.02 2.94 28.10
N LEU A 51 2.73 2.62 28.32
CA LEU A 51 2.23 1.24 28.25
C LEU A 51 2.37 0.63 26.84
N ARG A 52 2.22 1.42 25.77
CA ARG A 52 2.43 0.93 24.39
C ARG A 52 3.89 0.61 24.11
N GLU A 53 4.83 1.43 24.56
CA GLU A 53 6.27 1.16 24.42
C GLU A 53 6.67 -0.12 25.18
N LEU A 54 5.98 -0.42 26.28
CA LEU A 54 6.11 -1.68 27.03
C LEU A 54 5.36 -2.86 26.41
N SER A 55 4.73 -2.71 25.24
CA SER A 55 3.86 -3.71 24.60
C SER A 55 2.65 -4.16 25.45
N ARG A 56 2.27 -3.37 26.47
CA ARG A 56 1.14 -3.63 27.38
C ARG A 56 -0.16 -3.00 26.84
N HIS A 57 -0.54 -3.40 25.62
CA HIS A 57 -1.63 -2.78 24.86
C HIS A 57 -3.00 -2.83 25.53
N SER A 58 -3.36 -3.95 26.17
CA SER A 58 -4.65 -4.10 26.86
C SER A 58 -4.79 -3.15 28.05
N GLU A 59 -3.70 -2.89 28.76
CA GLU A 59 -3.66 -1.90 29.85
C GLU A 59 -3.74 -0.47 29.30
N ALA A 60 -3.01 -0.17 28.22
CA ALA A 60 -3.09 1.13 27.55
C ALA A 60 -4.53 1.44 27.09
N ARG A 61 -5.19 0.44 26.51
CA ARG A 61 -6.60 0.52 26.09
C ARG A 61 -7.51 0.81 27.29
N HIS A 62 -7.32 0.11 28.40
CA HIS A 62 -8.10 0.31 29.61
C HIS A 62 -7.95 1.74 30.17
N VAL A 63 -6.72 2.25 30.24
CA VAL A 63 -6.42 3.62 30.71
C VAL A 63 -7.13 4.67 29.85
N LEU A 64 -7.06 4.53 28.52
CA LEU A 64 -7.72 5.48 27.60
C LEU A 64 -9.24 5.40 27.67
N LEU A 65 -9.83 4.20 27.71
CA LEU A 65 -11.27 4.04 27.86
C LEU A 65 -11.78 4.65 29.17
N LYS A 66 -11.03 4.50 30.27
CA LYS A 66 -11.33 5.13 31.56
C LYS A 66 -11.32 6.66 31.47
N TYR A 67 -10.30 7.24 30.83
CA TYR A 67 -10.25 8.68 30.57
C TYR A 67 -11.41 9.13 29.70
N LEU A 68 -11.73 8.42 28.62
CA LEU A 68 -12.79 8.79 27.69
C LEU A 68 -14.20 8.69 28.30
N ALA A 69 -14.41 7.81 29.28
CA ALA A 69 -15.66 7.69 30.00
C ALA A 69 -15.91 8.81 31.03
N THR A 70 -14.84 9.45 31.53
CA THR A 70 -14.91 10.37 32.69
C THR A 70 -14.35 11.77 32.42
N GLY A 71 -13.60 11.93 31.33
CA GLY A 71 -12.86 13.15 30.99
C GLY A 71 -13.70 14.19 30.23
N PRO A 72 -13.41 15.49 30.38
CA PRO A 72 -14.15 16.53 29.69
C PRO A 72 -13.84 16.59 28.19
N ALA A 73 -14.81 17.07 27.40
CA ALA A 73 -14.64 17.38 25.99
C ALA A 73 -13.50 18.40 25.82
N SER A 74 -12.42 17.99 25.14
CA SER A 74 -11.19 18.76 25.01
C SER A 74 -10.36 18.26 23.84
N ASN A 75 -9.34 19.01 23.42
CA ASN A 75 -8.39 18.54 22.40
C ASN A 75 -7.69 17.23 22.82
N TRP A 76 -7.53 17.02 24.13
CA TRP A 76 -7.00 15.78 24.69
C TRP A 76 -7.94 14.60 24.50
N ARG A 77 -9.26 14.80 24.49
CA ARG A 77 -10.21 13.75 24.13
C ARG A 77 -9.94 13.22 22.72
N SER A 78 -9.79 14.10 21.75
CA SER A 78 -9.47 13.72 20.36
C SER A 78 -8.15 12.96 20.27
N LEU A 79 -7.10 13.41 20.98
CA LEU A 79 -5.81 12.72 21.03
C LEU A 79 -5.89 11.34 21.72
N ALA A 80 -6.74 11.18 22.72
CA ALA A 80 -6.99 9.90 23.37
C ALA A 80 -7.72 8.91 22.45
N ILE A 81 -8.72 9.38 21.70
CA ILE A 81 -9.39 8.59 20.65
C ILE A 81 -8.37 8.13 19.61
N ASP A 82 -7.51 9.03 19.13
CA ASP A 82 -6.45 8.72 18.16
C ASP A 82 -5.47 7.63 18.65
N ASN A 83 -5.09 7.66 19.93
CA ASN A 83 -4.24 6.64 20.53
C ASN A 83 -4.98 5.31 20.72
N LEU A 84 -6.26 5.36 21.10
CA LEU A 84 -7.09 4.17 21.24
C LEU A 84 -7.27 3.46 19.89
N ILE A 85 -7.56 4.22 18.82
CA ILE A 85 -7.63 3.68 17.45
C ILE A 85 -6.30 3.02 17.07
N GLY A 86 -5.16 3.64 17.40
CA GLY A 86 -3.85 3.05 17.16
C GLY A 86 -3.65 1.70 17.86
N ILE A 87 -4.08 1.59 19.13
CA ILE A 87 -4.01 0.34 19.90
C ILE A 87 -4.93 -0.73 19.29
N VAL A 88 -6.18 -0.38 19.00
CA VAL A 88 -7.14 -1.32 18.38
C VAL A 88 -6.66 -1.76 17.01
N SER A 89 -6.06 -0.88 16.21
CA SER A 89 -5.43 -1.23 14.93
C SER A 89 -4.36 -2.31 15.08
N HIS A 90 -3.51 -2.18 16.10
CA HIS A 90 -2.49 -3.18 16.40
C HIS A 90 -3.10 -4.51 16.87
N GLU A 91 -4.11 -4.48 17.75
CA GLU A 91 -4.83 -5.67 18.22
C GLU A 91 -5.52 -6.41 17.06
N VAL A 92 -6.20 -5.68 16.18
CA VAL A 92 -6.82 -6.20 14.95
C VAL A 92 -5.77 -6.87 14.09
N GLY A 93 -4.65 -6.19 13.78
CA GLY A 93 -3.57 -6.77 12.99
C GLY A 93 -3.01 -8.05 13.63
N ALA A 94 -2.87 -8.09 14.96
CA ALA A 94 -2.41 -9.27 15.68
C ALA A 94 -3.39 -10.46 15.56
N PHE A 95 -4.69 -10.22 15.71
CA PHE A 95 -5.73 -11.25 15.53
C PHE A 95 -5.77 -11.78 14.09
N LEU A 96 -5.67 -10.90 13.10
CA LEU A 96 -5.64 -11.29 11.68
C LEU A 96 -4.40 -12.13 11.36
N ARG A 97 -3.21 -11.72 11.82
CA ARG A 97 -1.98 -12.53 11.72
C ARG A 97 -2.08 -13.87 12.45
N GLY A 98 -2.90 -13.94 13.50
CA GLY A 98 -3.21 -15.17 14.23
C GLY A 98 -4.28 -16.05 13.56
N GLY A 99 -4.82 -15.63 12.41
CA GLY A 99 -5.90 -16.36 11.73
C GLY A 99 -7.25 -16.28 12.45
N ASN A 100 -7.46 -15.29 13.32
CA ASN A 100 -8.69 -15.10 14.09
C ASN A 100 -9.41 -13.81 13.67
N PRO A 101 -10.03 -13.77 12.47
CA PRO A 101 -10.70 -12.57 12.00
C PRO A 101 -11.97 -12.23 12.78
N ASP A 102 -12.59 -13.19 13.48
CA ASP A 102 -13.75 -12.92 14.33
C ASP A 102 -13.39 -12.08 15.55
N ALA A 103 -12.27 -12.39 16.21
CA ALA A 103 -11.75 -11.55 17.29
C ALA A 103 -11.33 -10.17 16.80
N ALA A 104 -10.74 -10.08 15.60
CA ALA A 104 -10.39 -8.81 14.97
C ALA A 104 -11.63 -7.94 14.73
N VAL A 105 -12.68 -8.50 14.13
CA VAL A 105 -13.95 -7.81 13.88
C VAL A 105 -14.60 -7.39 15.21
N SER A 106 -14.67 -8.28 16.20
CA SER A 106 -15.29 -7.99 17.51
C SER A 106 -14.59 -6.84 18.25
N VAL A 107 -13.25 -6.80 18.23
CA VAL A 107 -12.47 -5.73 18.86
C VAL A 107 -12.69 -4.40 18.15
N PHE A 108 -12.79 -4.42 16.82
CA PHE A 108 -13.10 -3.22 16.03
C PHE A 108 -14.54 -2.73 16.25
N GLU A 109 -15.52 -3.63 16.30
CA GLU A 109 -16.91 -3.31 16.64
C GLU A 109 -17.02 -2.63 18.01
N GLY A 110 -16.31 -3.15 19.02
CA GLY A 110 -16.28 -2.55 20.35
C GLY A 110 -15.72 -1.12 20.34
N LEU A 111 -14.75 -0.81 19.48
CA LEU A 111 -14.26 0.56 19.30
C LEU A 111 -15.34 1.46 18.69
N LEU A 112 -16.01 1.00 17.63
CA LEU A 112 -17.06 1.78 16.96
C LEU A 112 -18.24 2.07 17.89
N ALA A 113 -18.64 1.09 18.70
CA ALA A 113 -19.72 1.24 19.68
C ALA A 113 -19.39 2.21 20.83
N THR A 114 -18.12 2.60 21.00
CA THR A 114 -17.68 3.49 22.09
C THR A 114 -17.97 4.98 21.80
N PHE A 115 -18.11 5.38 20.53
CA PHE A 115 -18.08 6.79 20.13
C PHE A 115 -19.31 7.21 19.31
N SER A 116 -19.61 8.50 19.32
CA SER A 116 -20.65 9.05 18.45
C SER A 116 -20.19 9.08 16.98
N GLU A 117 -21.15 9.19 16.06
CA GLU A 117 -20.86 9.33 14.63
C GLU A 117 -19.98 10.55 14.33
N GLU A 118 -20.24 11.68 14.99
CA GLU A 118 -19.47 12.90 14.82
C GLU A 118 -18.00 12.72 15.25
N GLU A 119 -17.75 12.00 16.35
CA GLU A 119 -16.40 11.67 16.81
C GLU A 119 -15.71 10.72 15.82
N LEU A 120 -16.38 9.64 15.40
CA LEU A 120 -15.82 8.70 14.44
C LEU A 120 -15.49 9.38 13.11
N SER A 121 -16.33 10.32 12.64
CA SER A 121 -16.12 11.05 11.39
C SER A 121 -14.83 11.87 11.40
N ARG A 122 -14.52 12.56 12.51
CA ARG A 122 -13.27 13.33 12.68
C ARG A 122 -12.02 12.46 12.66
N HIS A 123 -12.15 11.18 13.03
CA HIS A 123 -11.06 10.21 13.10
C HIS A 123 -11.08 9.17 11.96
N SER A 124 -11.92 9.40 10.94
CA SER A 124 -12.20 8.47 9.84
C SER A 124 -10.94 7.91 9.18
N LEU A 125 -9.95 8.74 8.85
CA LEU A 125 -8.71 8.29 8.20
C LEU A 125 -7.94 7.21 8.98
N ARG A 126 -7.92 7.26 10.32
CA ARG A 126 -7.26 6.23 11.15
C ARG A 126 -8.11 4.99 11.32
N ILE A 127 -9.43 5.18 11.41
CA ILE A 127 -10.39 4.08 11.44
C ILE A 127 -10.29 3.27 10.13
N TRP A 128 -10.07 3.93 9.00
CA TRP A 128 -9.82 3.25 7.72
C TRP A 128 -8.62 2.30 7.76
N THR A 129 -7.56 2.62 8.51
CA THR A 129 -6.38 1.76 8.61
C THR A 129 -6.70 0.40 9.24
N ILE A 130 -7.65 0.37 10.19
CA ILE A 130 -8.14 -0.88 10.79
C ILE A 130 -9.00 -1.63 9.78
N ASN A 131 -9.87 -0.92 9.07
CA ASN A 131 -10.74 -1.48 8.04
C ASN A 131 -9.96 -2.15 6.92
N PHE A 132 -8.93 -1.50 6.39
CA PHE A 132 -8.09 -2.09 5.33
C PHE A 132 -7.48 -3.42 5.74
N GLN A 133 -7.12 -3.58 7.01
CA GLN A 133 -6.59 -4.84 7.51
C GLN A 133 -7.66 -5.93 7.51
N ILE A 134 -8.84 -5.65 8.10
CA ILE A 134 -9.95 -6.62 8.19
C ILE A 134 -10.45 -7.00 6.79
N LEU A 135 -10.68 -6.01 5.93
CA LEU A 135 -11.16 -6.19 4.57
C LEU A 135 -10.14 -6.93 3.70
N GLY A 136 -8.87 -6.52 3.77
CA GLY A 136 -7.78 -7.21 3.07
C GLY A 136 -7.64 -8.67 3.49
N PHE A 137 -7.94 -8.99 4.76
CA PHE A 137 -7.90 -10.36 5.24
C PHE A 137 -9.13 -11.18 4.83
N LEU A 138 -10.35 -10.70 5.10
CA LEU A 138 -11.58 -11.48 4.90
C LEU A 138 -12.03 -11.56 3.43
N GLY A 139 -11.65 -10.57 2.60
CA GLY A 139 -12.27 -10.38 1.30
C GLY A 139 -13.70 -9.82 1.39
N LEU A 140 -14.19 -9.24 0.30
CA LEU A 140 -15.42 -8.45 0.26
C LEU A 140 -16.63 -9.14 0.87
N GLU A 141 -17.01 -10.30 0.32
CA GLU A 141 -18.30 -10.94 0.61
C GLU A 141 -18.39 -11.38 2.08
N THR A 142 -17.27 -11.86 2.63
CA THR A 142 -17.21 -12.31 4.02
C THR A 142 -17.19 -11.12 4.97
N ALA A 143 -16.47 -10.05 4.62
CA ALA A 143 -16.49 -8.83 5.41
C ALA A 143 -17.88 -8.16 5.37
N LEU A 144 -18.52 -8.08 4.21
CA LEU A 144 -19.90 -7.60 4.04
C LEU A 144 -20.88 -8.40 4.91
N TYR A 145 -20.80 -9.73 4.88
CA TYR A 145 -21.66 -10.59 5.69
C TYR A 145 -21.46 -10.36 7.19
N LYS A 146 -20.20 -10.27 7.64
CA LYS A 146 -19.88 -10.09 9.07
C LYS A 146 -20.24 -8.68 9.55
N LEU A 147 -19.94 -7.64 8.78
CA LEU A 147 -20.28 -6.24 9.09
C LEU A 147 -21.79 -5.99 9.07
N LYS A 148 -22.53 -6.61 8.14
CA LYS A 148 -24.01 -6.56 8.09
C LYS A 148 -24.66 -7.34 9.24
N ARG A 149 -24.00 -8.39 9.76
CA ARG A 149 -24.44 -9.06 11.00
C ARG A 149 -24.18 -8.23 12.25
N ALA A 150 -23.11 -7.44 12.28
CA ALA A 150 -22.84 -6.49 13.35
C ALA A 150 -23.96 -5.44 13.46
N GLU A 151 -24.42 -4.93 12.31
CA GLU A 151 -25.54 -3.99 12.19
C GLU A 151 -26.84 -4.54 12.82
N LEU A 152 -27.12 -5.83 12.62
CA LEU A 152 -28.28 -6.52 13.20
C LEU A 152 -28.15 -6.77 14.71
N ALA A 153 -26.92 -6.86 15.25
CA ALA A 153 -26.67 -7.17 16.65
C ALA A 153 -26.73 -5.95 17.58
N VAL A 154 -26.54 -4.73 17.04
CA VAL A 154 -26.44 -3.49 17.85
C VAL A 154 -27.80 -2.77 18.00
N GLY A 155 -28.86 -3.22 17.32
CA GLY A 155 -30.24 -2.83 17.60
C GLY A 155 -30.58 -1.35 17.33
N THR A 156 -31.22 -1.08 16.18
CA THR A 156 -32.05 0.12 15.93
C THR A 156 -31.53 1.47 16.40
N VAL A 157 -30.23 1.73 16.25
CA VAL A 157 -29.70 3.09 16.18
C VAL A 157 -29.16 3.25 14.76
N ASN A 158 -29.43 4.40 14.16
CA ASN A 158 -29.18 4.74 12.75
C ASN A 158 -27.66 4.76 12.44
N HIS A 159 -26.98 3.62 12.53
CA HIS A 159 -25.55 3.43 12.29
C HIS A 159 -25.23 3.26 10.79
N GLU A 160 -26.19 3.56 9.90
CA GLU A 160 -26.03 3.43 8.45
C GLU A 160 -24.88 4.32 7.92
N GLY A 161 -24.63 5.49 8.52
CA GLY A 161 -23.64 6.47 8.03
C GLY A 161 -22.19 5.94 7.98
N PRO A 162 -21.57 5.56 9.12
CA PRO A 162 -20.19 5.09 9.14
C PRO A 162 -20.01 3.77 8.38
N ILE A 163 -20.93 2.81 8.52
CA ILE A 163 -20.80 1.52 7.83
C ILE A 163 -20.96 1.70 6.31
N ARG A 164 -21.96 2.46 5.82
CA ARG A 164 -22.07 2.75 4.38
C ARG A 164 -20.87 3.50 3.84
N THR A 165 -20.35 4.47 4.60
CA THR A 165 -19.10 5.17 4.28
C THR A 165 -17.95 4.17 4.10
N LEU A 166 -17.79 3.22 5.04
CA LEU A 166 -16.74 2.20 4.96
C LEU A 166 -16.92 1.25 3.77
N LEU A 167 -18.16 0.83 3.50
CA LEU A 167 -18.48 -0.04 2.36
C LEU A 167 -18.26 0.68 1.03
N ALA A 168 -18.70 1.93 0.90
CA ALA A 168 -18.48 2.76 -0.27
C ALA A 168 -16.99 2.90 -0.57
N ASN A 169 -16.19 3.22 0.44
CA ASN A 169 -14.73 3.33 0.28
C ASN A 169 -14.07 2.02 -0.12
N HIS A 170 -14.51 0.91 0.45
CA HIS A 170 -13.99 -0.39 0.06
C HIS A 170 -14.35 -0.74 -1.38
N ALA A 171 -15.58 -0.47 -1.80
CA ALA A 171 -16.03 -0.64 -3.18
C ALA A 171 -15.23 0.24 -4.15
N ILE A 172 -14.99 1.51 -3.79
CA ILE A 172 -14.13 2.43 -4.54
C ILE A 172 -12.72 1.85 -4.72
N ASN A 173 -12.08 1.41 -3.63
CA ASN A 173 -10.69 0.92 -3.66
C ASN A 173 -10.51 -0.40 -4.42
N ASN A 174 -11.60 -1.14 -4.67
CA ASN A 174 -11.58 -2.39 -5.44
C ASN A 174 -12.16 -2.23 -6.86
N GLY A 175 -12.54 -1.02 -7.26
CA GLY A 175 -13.09 -0.74 -8.59
C GLY A 175 -14.56 -1.15 -8.77
N TRP A 176 -15.30 -1.42 -7.70
CA TRP A 176 -16.74 -1.69 -7.76
C TRP A 176 -17.54 -0.38 -7.72
N PHE A 177 -17.38 0.42 -8.76
CA PHE A 177 -17.89 1.79 -8.78
C PHE A 177 -19.42 1.87 -8.72
N ASP A 178 -20.13 0.90 -9.30
CA ASP A 178 -21.59 0.84 -9.20
C ASP A 178 -22.07 0.55 -7.79
N ASP A 179 -21.46 -0.43 -7.11
CA ASP A 179 -21.77 -0.73 -5.72
C ASP A 179 -21.44 0.46 -4.81
N ALA A 180 -20.29 1.11 -5.04
CA ALA A 180 -19.92 2.34 -4.33
C ALA A 180 -20.96 3.45 -4.54
N ARG A 181 -21.42 3.65 -5.78
CA ARG A 181 -22.44 4.65 -6.13
C ARG A 181 -23.77 4.37 -5.42
N THR A 182 -24.17 3.11 -5.30
CA THR A 182 -25.38 2.74 -4.54
C THR A 182 -25.24 2.95 -3.04
N LEU A 183 -24.02 2.84 -2.50
CA LEU A 183 -23.73 3.00 -1.07
C LEU A 183 -23.59 4.47 -0.63
N ILE A 184 -23.23 5.38 -1.55
CA ILE A 184 -23.05 6.81 -1.25
C ILE A 184 -24.38 7.56 -1.33
N VAL A 185 -24.80 8.16 -0.22
CA VAL A 185 -25.98 9.05 -0.17
C VAL A 185 -25.65 10.37 -0.89
N GLN A 186 -26.61 10.96 -1.61
CA GLN A 186 -26.39 12.19 -2.39
C GLN A 186 -26.32 13.51 -1.57
N ASP A 187 -26.26 13.44 -0.24
CA ASP A 187 -26.21 14.61 0.64
C ASP A 187 -24.84 15.31 0.64
N ASP A 188 -24.79 16.57 1.06
CA ASP A 188 -23.59 17.40 1.14
C ASP A 188 -22.56 16.87 2.13
N ASP A 189 -23.00 16.13 3.15
CA ASP A 189 -22.12 15.44 4.11
C ASP A 189 -21.30 14.30 3.47
N ALA A 190 -21.74 13.79 2.30
CA ALA A 190 -21.05 12.74 1.55
C ALA A 190 -20.08 13.29 0.47
N LEU A 191 -19.88 14.61 0.38
CA LEU A 191 -19.02 15.24 -0.63
C LEU A 191 -17.62 14.61 -0.71
N GLY A 192 -17.02 14.26 0.43
CA GLY A 192 -15.69 13.61 0.46
C GLY A 192 -15.67 12.21 -0.17
N LEU A 193 -16.72 11.40 0.03
CA LEU A 193 -16.85 10.07 -0.58
C LEU A 193 -17.11 10.16 -2.08
N ARG A 194 -17.96 11.10 -2.49
CA ARG A 194 -18.25 11.37 -3.90
C ARG A 194 -16.98 11.79 -4.64
N LEU A 195 -16.16 12.65 -4.03
CA LEU A 195 -14.85 13.02 -4.57
C LEU A 195 -13.88 11.84 -4.63
N HIS A 196 -13.88 10.95 -3.61
CA HIS A 196 -13.05 9.74 -3.63
C HIS A 196 -13.48 8.77 -4.74
N LEU A 197 -14.79 8.61 -4.95
CA LEU A 197 -15.33 7.81 -6.06
C LEU A 197 -14.93 8.42 -7.40
N ALA A 198 -15.12 9.73 -7.59
CA ALA A 198 -14.75 10.44 -8.82
C ALA A 198 -13.24 10.32 -9.12
N ASP A 199 -12.38 10.54 -8.13
CA ASP A 199 -10.92 10.37 -8.24
C ASP A 199 -10.54 8.92 -8.60
N ALA A 200 -11.13 7.92 -7.93
CA ALA A 200 -10.86 6.53 -8.24
C ALA A 200 -11.32 6.10 -9.64
N ARG A 201 -12.46 6.62 -10.12
CA ARG A 201 -12.97 6.37 -11.47
C ARG A 201 -12.10 7.01 -12.55
N ALA A 202 -11.62 8.24 -12.31
CA ALA A 202 -10.67 8.90 -13.19
C ALA A 202 -9.37 8.09 -13.35
N ARG A 203 -8.92 7.42 -12.29
CA ARG A 203 -7.75 6.51 -12.30
C ARG A 203 -7.97 5.19 -13.04
N THR A 204 -9.17 4.88 -13.52
CA THR A 204 -9.47 3.61 -14.19
C THR A 204 -10.12 3.81 -15.55
N SER A 205 -9.82 4.91 -16.23
CA SER A 205 -10.33 5.23 -17.58
C SER A 205 -11.86 5.31 -17.70
N MET A 206 -12.58 5.52 -16.59
CA MET A 206 -14.04 5.68 -16.56
C MET A 206 -14.42 7.09 -16.07
N VAL A 207 -13.89 8.13 -16.72
CA VAL A 207 -14.34 9.51 -16.48
C VAL A 207 -15.77 9.62 -17.02
N ASP A 208 -16.76 9.63 -16.12
CA ASP A 208 -18.11 10.06 -16.48
C ASP A 208 -18.15 11.58 -16.50
N ILE A 209 -18.89 12.13 -17.46
CA ILE A 209 -19.15 13.57 -17.60
C ILE A 209 -19.94 14.12 -16.40
N ASP A 210 -20.54 13.24 -15.59
CA ASP A 210 -21.43 13.59 -14.46
C ASP A 210 -20.71 14.16 -13.21
N ASP A 211 -19.38 14.19 -13.16
CA ASP A 211 -18.62 14.68 -12.00
C ASP A 211 -18.24 16.19 -12.07
N GLU A 212 -18.47 16.88 -13.18
CA GLU A 212 -17.99 18.27 -13.39
C GLU A 212 -18.47 19.26 -12.30
N GLU A 213 -19.77 19.25 -11.97
CA GLU A 213 -20.34 20.14 -10.95
C GLU A 213 -19.75 19.85 -9.55
N LEU A 214 -19.50 18.56 -9.26
CA LEU A 214 -18.90 18.09 -8.02
C LEU A 214 -17.46 18.60 -7.88
N ILE A 215 -16.67 18.46 -8.96
CA ILE A 215 -15.27 18.90 -9.02
C ILE A 215 -15.19 20.42 -8.91
N GLU A 216 -16.05 21.18 -9.60
CA GLU A 216 -16.10 22.64 -9.48
C GLU A 216 -16.49 23.11 -8.07
N LYS A 217 -17.47 22.46 -7.44
CA LYS A 217 -17.84 22.71 -6.03
C LYS A 217 -16.65 22.46 -5.10
N ALA A 218 -15.88 21.41 -5.34
CA ALA A 218 -14.71 21.05 -4.54
C ALA A 218 -13.52 22.00 -4.74
N LYS A 219 -13.26 22.48 -5.96
CA LYS A 219 -12.24 23.51 -6.26
C LYS A 219 -12.50 24.82 -5.48
N ARG A 220 -13.77 25.20 -5.33
CA ARG A 220 -14.20 26.41 -4.58
C ARG A 220 -14.35 26.18 -3.07
N SER A 221 -14.16 24.96 -2.59
CA SER A 221 -14.35 24.63 -1.18
C SER A 221 -13.30 25.33 -0.30
N GLY A 222 -13.70 25.77 0.90
CA GLY A 222 -12.77 26.25 1.93
C GLY A 222 -11.82 25.16 2.46
N ARG A 223 -12.15 23.87 2.28
CA ARG A 223 -11.35 22.73 2.76
C ARG A 223 -10.23 22.38 1.77
N ALA A 224 -8.97 22.49 2.21
CA ALA A 224 -7.79 22.19 1.38
C ALA A 224 -7.75 20.74 0.85
N SER A 225 -8.24 19.78 1.64
CA SER A 225 -8.32 18.37 1.21
C SER A 225 -9.28 18.16 0.04
N PHE A 226 -10.37 18.93 -0.04
CA PHE A 226 -11.34 18.83 -1.15
C PHE A 226 -10.80 19.47 -2.42
N ARG A 227 -10.16 20.64 -2.31
CA ARG A 227 -9.47 21.27 -3.45
C ARG A 227 -8.40 20.35 -4.02
N LYS A 228 -7.59 19.74 -3.16
CA LYS A 228 -6.56 18.76 -3.56
C LYS A 228 -7.16 17.54 -4.27
N ALA A 229 -8.25 16.98 -3.75
CA ALA A 229 -8.93 15.85 -4.40
C ALA A 229 -9.45 16.23 -5.80
N ALA A 230 -10.02 17.43 -5.94
CA ALA A 230 -10.49 17.95 -7.22
C ALA A 230 -9.35 18.11 -8.24
N TRP A 231 -8.23 18.70 -7.84
CA TRP A 231 -7.08 18.85 -8.74
C TRP A 231 -6.38 17.53 -9.06
N ASN A 232 -6.38 16.56 -8.15
CA ASN A 232 -5.94 15.19 -8.47
C ASN A 232 -6.82 14.57 -9.56
N HIS A 233 -8.14 14.71 -9.45
CA HIS A 233 -9.07 14.22 -10.47
C HIS A 233 -8.77 14.84 -11.84
N GLU A 234 -8.60 16.17 -11.90
CA GLU A 234 -8.25 16.87 -13.14
C GLU A 234 -6.92 16.41 -13.72
N LEU A 235 -5.92 16.18 -12.87
CA LEU A 235 -4.62 15.66 -13.29
C LEU A 235 -4.77 14.29 -13.97
N TYR A 236 -5.50 13.35 -13.36
CA TYR A 236 -5.74 12.04 -13.96
C TYR A 236 -6.56 12.12 -15.25
N ALA A 237 -7.58 12.98 -15.28
CA ALA A 237 -8.39 13.19 -16.47
C ALA A 237 -7.55 13.78 -17.62
N ALA A 238 -6.66 14.74 -17.33
CA ALA A 238 -5.75 15.32 -18.29
C ALA A 238 -4.68 14.32 -18.78
N MET A 239 -4.16 13.46 -17.89
CA MET A 239 -3.27 12.35 -18.27
C MET A 239 -3.95 11.40 -19.24
N TYR A 240 -5.22 11.04 -19.01
CA TYR A 240 -5.96 10.17 -19.92
C TYR A 240 -6.23 10.83 -21.28
N ARG A 241 -6.57 12.13 -21.29
CA ARG A 241 -6.75 12.90 -22.52
C ARG A 241 -5.45 13.23 -23.24
N LEU A 242 -4.29 12.94 -22.63
CA LEU A 242 -2.98 13.36 -23.10
C LEU A 242 -2.91 14.89 -23.32
N ASP A 243 -3.51 15.63 -22.39
CA ASP A 243 -3.56 17.09 -22.37
C ASP A 243 -2.45 17.66 -21.46
N GLY A 244 -1.29 17.91 -22.07
CA GLY A 244 -0.10 18.47 -21.41
C GLY A 244 -0.37 19.75 -20.62
N PRO A 245 -0.93 20.80 -21.26
CA PRO A 245 -1.28 22.04 -20.58
C PRO A 245 -2.19 21.86 -19.35
N SER A 246 -3.24 21.03 -19.45
CA SER A 246 -4.12 20.78 -18.32
C SER A 246 -3.42 20.03 -17.18
N MET A 247 -2.53 19.08 -17.50
CA MET A 247 -1.72 18.38 -16.49
C MET A 247 -0.79 19.34 -15.74
N GLU A 248 -0.10 20.23 -16.47
CA GLU A 248 0.82 21.21 -15.88
C GLU A 248 0.07 22.20 -14.97
N HIS A 249 -1.12 22.64 -15.40
CA HIS A 249 -1.98 23.49 -14.58
C HIS A 249 -2.43 22.76 -13.30
N ALA A 250 -2.94 21.53 -13.42
CA ALA A 250 -3.37 20.75 -12.27
C ALA A 250 -2.23 20.48 -11.27
N LEU A 251 -1.02 20.19 -11.76
CA LEU A 251 0.18 20.03 -10.92
C LEU A 251 0.53 21.31 -10.16
N THR A 252 0.47 22.46 -10.85
CA THR A 252 0.72 23.77 -10.23
C THR A 252 -0.26 24.04 -9.10
N GLU A 253 -1.54 23.74 -9.30
CA GLU A 253 -2.60 23.93 -8.30
C GLU A 253 -2.49 22.95 -7.13
N ILE A 254 -2.04 21.71 -7.36
CA ILE A 254 -1.73 20.74 -6.31
C ILE A 254 -0.58 21.27 -5.45
N ASP A 255 0.51 21.72 -6.06
CA ASP A 255 1.68 22.26 -5.35
C ASP A 255 1.33 23.55 -4.58
N ALA A 256 0.49 24.42 -5.15
CA ALA A 256 -0.06 25.59 -4.46
C ALA A 256 -0.92 25.19 -3.26
N SER A 257 -1.77 24.16 -3.42
CA SER A 257 -2.61 23.64 -2.33
C SER A 257 -1.79 23.03 -1.18
N LEU A 258 -0.57 22.54 -1.45
CA LEU A 258 0.36 22.03 -0.45
C LEU A 258 1.15 23.14 0.28
N SER A 259 1.28 24.34 -0.32
CA SER A 259 2.04 25.45 0.27
C SER A 259 1.19 26.41 1.13
N VAL A 260 -0.12 26.49 0.89
CA VAL A 260 -1.06 27.37 1.64
C VAL A 260 -1.43 26.82 3.03
N SER A 261 -1.12 25.57 3.36
CA SER A 261 -1.40 24.96 4.67
C SER A 261 -0.42 25.32 5.80
N ASN A 262 0.50 26.26 5.58
CA ASN A 262 1.65 26.52 6.44
C ASN A 262 1.47 27.59 7.55
N THR A 263 0.25 28.03 7.87
CA THR A 263 0.05 29.15 8.82
C THR A 263 -0.46 28.77 10.21
N ASN A 264 -0.75 27.50 10.50
CA ASN A 264 -1.08 27.07 11.86
C ASN A 264 -0.46 25.71 12.19
N ASP A 265 0.27 25.69 13.30
CA ASP A 265 1.02 24.58 13.89
C ASP A 265 0.31 23.21 13.79
N ARG A 266 1.12 22.20 13.40
CA ARG A 266 0.86 20.74 13.38
C ARG A 266 -0.03 20.20 12.24
N GLN A 267 0.54 20.12 11.03
CA GLN A 267 0.14 19.09 10.05
C GLN A 267 1.35 18.31 9.52
N PRO A 268 1.15 17.02 9.17
CA PRO A 268 2.24 16.10 8.83
C PRO A 268 2.87 16.48 7.49
N ALA A 269 4.17 16.20 7.37
CA ALA A 269 4.91 16.27 6.11
C ALA A 269 4.09 15.66 4.94
N VAL A 270 4.24 16.21 3.72
CA VAL A 270 3.67 15.66 2.47
C VAL A 270 3.69 14.13 2.53
N SER A 271 2.55 13.46 2.32
CA SER A 271 2.52 12.01 2.48
C SER A 271 3.41 11.33 1.43
N ALA A 272 3.95 10.14 1.75
CA ALA A 272 4.72 9.36 0.78
C ALA A 272 3.93 9.15 -0.54
N THR A 273 2.63 8.92 -0.43
CA THR A 273 1.72 8.77 -1.57
C THR A 273 1.62 10.03 -2.42
N ASP A 274 1.61 11.21 -1.80
CA ASP A 274 1.56 12.48 -2.54
C ASP A 274 2.88 12.75 -3.28
N ARG A 275 4.03 12.49 -2.63
CA ARG A 275 5.33 12.58 -3.30
C ARG A 275 5.42 11.63 -4.49
N PHE A 276 4.98 10.39 -4.32
CA PHE A 276 4.92 9.42 -5.41
C PHE A 276 4.11 9.93 -6.59
N ARG A 277 2.87 10.41 -6.35
CA ARG A 277 1.99 10.94 -7.39
C ARG A 277 2.61 12.12 -8.13
N ASN A 278 3.23 13.06 -7.41
CA ASN A 278 3.86 14.22 -8.03
C ASN A 278 5.04 13.83 -8.94
N VAL A 279 5.93 12.94 -8.47
CA VAL A 279 7.03 12.42 -9.29
C VAL A 279 6.47 11.69 -10.52
N TYR A 280 5.45 10.86 -10.32
CA TYR A 280 4.79 10.10 -11.36
C TYR A 280 4.14 10.96 -12.45
N ALA A 281 3.37 11.97 -12.05
CA ALA A 281 2.70 12.84 -12.99
C ALA A 281 3.69 13.68 -13.80
N ARG A 282 4.81 14.11 -13.19
CA ARG A 282 5.88 14.82 -13.90
C ARG A 282 6.61 13.92 -14.90
N SER A 283 6.85 12.64 -14.57
CA SER A 283 7.42 11.69 -15.54
C SER A 283 6.45 11.41 -16.69
N PHE A 284 5.15 11.30 -16.41
CA PHE A 284 4.13 11.16 -17.45
C PHE A 284 4.09 12.38 -18.38
N LEU A 285 4.09 13.60 -17.82
CA LEU A 285 4.15 14.84 -18.59
C LEU A 285 5.40 14.90 -19.48
N SER A 286 6.55 14.46 -18.97
CA SER A 286 7.80 14.43 -19.77
C SER A 286 7.76 13.41 -20.91
N ALA A 287 6.96 12.36 -20.79
CA ALA A 287 6.78 11.31 -21.80
C ALA A 287 5.56 11.52 -22.71
N ILE A 288 4.80 12.60 -22.54
CA ILE A 288 3.46 12.75 -23.15
C ILE A 288 3.47 12.64 -24.68
N GLU A 289 4.45 13.22 -25.36
CA GLU A 289 4.52 13.19 -26.82
C GLU A 289 4.83 11.77 -27.33
N LEU A 290 5.73 11.04 -26.66
CA LEU A 290 6.00 9.62 -26.95
C LEU A 290 4.73 8.80 -26.76
N ILE A 291 3.95 9.11 -25.73
CA ILE A 291 2.72 8.43 -25.39
C ILE A 291 1.64 8.68 -26.46
N ARG A 292 1.47 9.93 -26.91
CA ARG A 292 0.54 10.29 -27.99
C ARG A 292 0.84 9.54 -29.28
N ASP A 293 2.10 9.41 -29.63
CA ASP A 293 2.52 8.66 -30.83
C ASP A 293 2.28 7.13 -30.70
N THR A 294 2.13 6.60 -29.47
CA THR A 294 1.76 5.19 -29.26
C THR A 294 0.26 4.91 -29.31
N SER A 295 -0.61 5.92 -29.44
CA SER A 295 -2.06 5.72 -29.32
C SER A 295 -2.74 5.11 -30.55
N GLU A 296 -2.01 4.78 -31.62
CA GLU A 296 -2.56 4.25 -32.88
C GLU A 296 -3.46 3.01 -32.69
N GLU A 297 -4.42 2.81 -33.60
CA GLU A 297 -5.66 2.02 -33.38
C GLU A 297 -5.57 0.52 -33.68
N SER A 298 -4.42 -0.04 -34.06
CA SER A 298 -4.21 -1.49 -34.01
C SER A 298 -3.22 -1.89 -32.90
N LEU A 299 -3.41 -3.09 -32.33
CA LEU A 299 -2.50 -3.63 -31.31
C LEU A 299 -1.05 -3.76 -31.83
N GLU A 300 -0.89 -4.07 -33.12
CA GLU A 300 0.42 -4.19 -33.77
C GLU A 300 1.12 -2.84 -33.93
N GLU A 301 0.43 -1.82 -34.44
CA GLU A 301 0.99 -0.46 -34.61
C GLU A 301 1.39 0.12 -33.26
N ARG A 302 0.52 0.00 -32.26
CA ARG A 302 0.81 0.40 -30.88
C ARG A 302 2.05 -0.29 -30.32
N SER A 303 2.22 -1.58 -30.59
CA SER A 303 3.38 -2.36 -30.13
C SER A 303 4.67 -1.97 -30.87
N LYS A 304 4.60 -1.66 -32.18
CA LYS A 304 5.74 -1.14 -32.96
C LYS A 304 6.16 0.23 -32.46
N SER A 305 5.20 1.14 -32.30
CA SER A 305 5.40 2.49 -31.80
C SER A 305 6.03 2.46 -30.40
N TYR A 306 5.46 1.67 -29.47
CA TYR A 306 6.02 1.52 -28.13
C TYR A 306 7.50 1.10 -28.13
N LEU A 307 7.87 0.09 -28.91
CA LEU A 307 9.26 -0.39 -28.98
C LEU A 307 10.21 0.65 -29.61
N ALA A 308 9.73 1.47 -30.54
CA ALA A 308 10.51 2.55 -31.12
C ALA A 308 10.74 3.68 -30.09
N HIS A 309 9.69 4.11 -29.38
CA HIS A 309 9.76 5.17 -28.39
C HIS A 309 10.51 4.77 -27.12
N ASP A 310 10.37 3.52 -26.66
CA ASP A 310 11.13 2.98 -25.53
C ASP A 310 12.63 3.25 -25.74
N ARG A 311 13.18 2.96 -26.91
CA ARG A 311 14.61 3.21 -27.20
C ARG A 311 15.01 4.68 -27.13
N ASN A 312 14.07 5.59 -27.32
CA ASN A 312 14.28 7.04 -27.38
C ASN A 312 13.95 7.76 -26.06
N CYS A 313 13.44 7.07 -25.04
CA CYS A 313 13.26 7.66 -23.71
C CYS A 313 14.59 8.19 -23.16
N ARG A 314 14.55 9.43 -22.64
CA ARG A 314 15.72 10.15 -22.13
C ARG A 314 16.05 9.76 -20.69
N THR A 315 15.03 9.38 -19.93
CA THR A 315 15.18 8.94 -18.54
C THR A 315 14.50 7.60 -18.32
N HIS A 316 14.90 6.89 -17.27
CA HIS A 316 14.23 5.67 -16.85
C HIS A 316 12.77 5.92 -16.44
N GLU A 317 12.44 7.06 -15.83
CA GLU A 317 11.06 7.36 -15.42
C GLU A 317 10.13 7.66 -16.60
N GLU A 318 10.63 8.30 -17.65
CA GLU A 318 9.91 8.43 -18.93
C GLU A 318 9.58 7.03 -19.47
N ARG A 319 10.55 6.12 -19.43
CA ARG A 319 10.41 4.75 -19.90
C ARG A 319 9.39 3.95 -19.09
N VAL A 320 9.39 4.10 -17.77
CA VAL A 320 8.37 3.51 -16.89
C VAL A 320 6.99 4.05 -17.25
N SER A 321 6.85 5.37 -17.38
CA SER A 321 5.57 6.03 -17.69
C SER A 321 5.00 5.59 -19.03
N LEU A 322 5.84 5.55 -20.07
CA LEU A 322 5.50 5.05 -21.40
C LEU A 322 5.05 3.57 -21.35
N SER A 323 5.80 2.72 -20.63
CA SER A 323 5.51 1.29 -20.51
C SER A 323 4.19 1.03 -19.79
N GLN A 324 3.94 1.74 -18.70
CA GLN A 324 2.68 1.60 -17.96
C GLN A 324 1.50 2.14 -18.78
N PHE A 325 1.67 3.25 -19.50
CA PHE A 325 0.64 3.73 -20.43
C PHE A 325 0.31 2.68 -21.49
N TYR A 326 1.34 2.12 -22.15
CA TYR A 326 1.18 1.03 -23.12
C TYR A 326 0.40 -0.15 -22.50
N LEU A 327 0.80 -0.60 -21.30
CA LEU A 327 0.12 -1.69 -20.59
C LEU A 327 -1.34 -1.39 -20.29
N SER A 328 -1.67 -0.17 -19.87
CA SER A 328 -3.07 0.25 -19.68
C SER A 328 -3.92 0.20 -20.94
N HIS A 329 -3.29 0.35 -22.11
CA HIS A 329 -3.98 0.35 -23.41
C HIS A 329 -4.05 -1.05 -24.04
N VAL A 330 -3.32 -2.03 -23.50
CA VAL A 330 -3.40 -3.43 -23.96
C VAL A 330 -4.11 -4.35 -22.96
N VAL A 331 -4.22 -3.97 -21.69
CA VAL A 331 -4.80 -4.82 -20.64
C VAL A 331 -6.25 -5.24 -20.92
N ASP A 332 -7.03 -4.39 -21.57
CA ASP A 332 -8.44 -4.64 -21.88
C ASP A 332 -8.64 -5.33 -23.25
N THR A 333 -7.56 -5.58 -23.99
CA THR A 333 -7.61 -6.33 -25.26
C THR A 333 -7.80 -7.82 -25.01
N ASP A 334 -8.37 -8.52 -26.00
CA ASP A 334 -8.54 -9.97 -25.92
C ASP A 334 -7.19 -10.71 -25.74
N HIS A 335 -6.10 -10.15 -26.26
CA HIS A 335 -4.75 -10.72 -26.12
C HIS A 335 -4.32 -10.85 -24.65
N ILE A 336 -4.57 -9.83 -23.83
CA ILE A 336 -4.26 -9.87 -22.39
C ILE A 336 -5.37 -10.59 -21.61
N LYS A 337 -6.65 -10.38 -21.94
CA LYS A 337 -7.77 -11.05 -21.25
C LYS A 337 -7.65 -12.57 -21.32
N GLN A 338 -7.20 -13.12 -22.45
CA GLN A 338 -6.92 -14.55 -22.61
C GLN A 338 -5.72 -15.05 -21.79
N ARG A 339 -4.86 -14.15 -21.29
CA ARG A 339 -3.74 -14.44 -20.39
C ARG A 339 -4.06 -14.15 -18.93
N MET A 340 -5.27 -13.68 -18.61
CA MET A 340 -5.73 -13.64 -17.22
C MET A 340 -5.90 -15.06 -16.73
N LEU A 341 -5.26 -15.37 -15.62
CA LEU A 341 -5.16 -16.71 -15.09
C LEU A 341 -6.55 -17.38 -14.95
N PRO A 342 -6.84 -18.46 -15.71
CA PRO A 342 -8.08 -19.19 -15.57
C PRO A 342 -7.97 -20.18 -14.40
N ASN A 343 -9.09 -20.45 -13.73
CA ASN A 343 -9.15 -21.43 -12.64
C ASN A 343 -8.69 -22.85 -13.05
N THR A 344 -8.72 -23.16 -14.35
CA THR A 344 -8.43 -24.49 -14.91
C THR A 344 -7.04 -24.63 -15.52
N ALA A 345 -6.17 -23.61 -15.43
CA ALA A 345 -4.83 -23.64 -16.03
C ALA A 345 -4.04 -24.91 -15.61
N ALA A 346 -3.35 -25.53 -16.56
CA ALA A 346 -2.47 -26.67 -16.32
C ALA A 346 -1.10 -26.20 -15.83
N ALA A 347 -0.40 -27.05 -15.06
CA ALA A 347 0.94 -26.76 -14.55
C ALA A 347 1.93 -26.45 -15.70
N GLU A 348 2.78 -25.45 -15.52
CA GLU A 348 3.91 -25.14 -16.41
C GLU A 348 5.23 -25.50 -15.70
N GLU A 349 6.35 -25.52 -16.43
CA GLU A 349 7.67 -25.95 -15.93
C GLU A 349 8.32 -24.97 -14.90
N VAL A 350 7.57 -24.54 -13.89
CA VAL A 350 8.12 -23.76 -12.77
C VAL A 350 8.60 -24.71 -11.67
N PRO A 351 9.87 -24.59 -11.23
CA PRO A 351 10.38 -25.34 -10.10
C PRO A 351 9.54 -25.15 -8.84
N ARG A 352 9.26 -26.23 -8.11
CA ARG A 352 8.53 -26.20 -6.83
C ARG A 352 9.44 -25.72 -5.69
N ALA A 353 9.88 -24.48 -5.76
CA ALA A 353 10.71 -23.83 -4.77
C ALA A 353 10.10 -22.47 -4.38
N ILE A 354 9.95 -22.23 -3.08
CA ILE A 354 9.51 -20.96 -2.50
C ILE A 354 10.75 -20.26 -1.96
N VAL A 355 10.95 -19.02 -2.39
CA VAL A 355 12.10 -18.20 -2.01
C VAL A 355 11.59 -16.91 -1.40
N GLN A 356 12.10 -16.58 -0.22
CA GLN A 356 11.86 -15.30 0.43
C GLN A 356 13.20 -14.66 0.79
N PHE A 357 13.19 -13.33 0.95
CA PHE A 357 14.34 -12.56 1.38
C PHE A 357 13.96 -11.64 2.54
N TRP A 358 14.82 -11.58 3.56
CA TRP A 358 14.76 -10.59 4.63
C TRP A 358 16.18 -10.21 5.04
N ASP A 359 16.53 -8.92 5.04
CA ASP A 359 17.90 -8.41 5.17
C ASP A 359 18.68 -8.98 6.38
N SER A 360 18.01 -9.17 7.52
CA SER A 360 18.60 -9.69 8.76
C SER A 360 18.38 -11.19 8.97
N ARG A 361 19.35 -11.84 9.62
CA ARG A 361 19.21 -13.22 10.16
C ARG A 361 18.08 -13.35 11.18
N THR A 362 17.80 -12.29 11.94
CA THR A 362 16.73 -12.28 12.95
C THR A 362 15.50 -11.58 12.38
N LEU A 363 14.41 -12.34 12.24
CA LEU A 363 13.12 -11.82 11.77
C LEU A 363 12.39 -11.08 12.90
N PRO A 364 11.79 -9.91 12.63
CA PRO A 364 10.74 -9.36 13.48
C PRO A 364 9.60 -10.38 13.65
N GLY A 365 8.99 -10.43 14.85
CA GLY A 365 8.00 -11.47 15.16
C GLY A 365 6.70 -11.40 14.32
N ASP A 366 6.40 -10.26 13.70
CA ASP A 366 5.29 -10.08 12.76
C ASP A 366 5.65 -10.52 11.33
N VAL A 367 6.90 -10.33 10.90
CA VAL A 367 7.47 -10.89 9.65
C VAL A 367 7.63 -12.42 9.75
N GLU A 368 8.14 -12.93 10.87
CA GLU A 368 8.29 -14.37 11.10
C GLU A 368 6.95 -15.11 10.96
N ARG A 369 5.86 -14.50 11.45
CA ARG A 369 4.50 -15.03 11.29
C ARG A 369 4.11 -15.15 9.81
N CYS A 370 4.45 -14.17 8.99
CA CYS A 370 4.22 -14.21 7.55
C CYS A 370 5.01 -15.35 6.89
N CYS A 371 6.32 -15.42 7.13
CA CYS A 371 7.18 -16.52 6.65
C CYS A 371 6.67 -17.91 7.05
N ARG A 372 6.15 -18.06 8.28
CA ARG A 372 5.61 -19.33 8.79
C ARG A 372 4.43 -19.84 7.97
N THR A 373 3.57 -18.95 7.48
CA THR A 373 2.44 -19.35 6.61
C THR A 373 2.93 -19.96 5.30
N TRP A 374 3.96 -19.39 4.68
CA TRP A 374 4.59 -19.92 3.46
C TRP A 374 5.40 -21.19 3.71
N LYS A 375 6.08 -21.29 4.85
CA LYS A 375 6.75 -22.54 5.26
C LYS A 375 5.74 -23.68 5.45
N ALA A 376 4.54 -23.40 5.96
CA ALA A 376 3.45 -24.38 6.05
C ALA A 376 2.92 -24.76 4.65
N VAL A 377 2.81 -23.81 3.72
CA VAL A 377 2.50 -24.11 2.31
C VAL A 377 3.57 -25.03 1.70
N ALA A 378 4.84 -24.80 2.01
CA ALA A 378 5.95 -25.56 1.46
C ALA A 378 5.89 -27.06 1.79
N GLN A 379 5.28 -27.43 2.91
CA GLN A 379 5.07 -28.83 3.30
C GLN A 379 4.24 -29.63 2.28
N ARG A 380 3.58 -28.95 1.33
CA ARG A 380 2.86 -29.55 0.19
C ARG A 380 3.77 -29.86 -1.01
N GLY A 381 5.03 -30.21 -0.76
CA GLY A 381 5.98 -30.63 -1.80
C GLY A 381 6.73 -29.49 -2.48
N PHE A 382 6.96 -28.37 -1.79
CA PHE A 382 7.88 -27.32 -2.25
C PHE A 382 9.13 -27.29 -1.36
N HIS A 383 10.26 -26.99 -1.97
CA HIS A 383 11.43 -26.56 -1.22
C HIS A 383 11.21 -25.13 -0.72
N TYR A 384 11.64 -24.80 0.50
CA TYR A 384 11.52 -23.45 1.06
C TYR A 384 12.88 -22.93 1.48
N SER A 385 13.21 -21.73 1.01
CA SER A 385 14.45 -21.01 1.34
C SER A 385 14.12 -19.58 1.76
N LEU A 386 14.69 -19.16 2.88
CA LEU A 386 14.69 -17.77 3.32
C LEU A 386 16.13 -17.29 3.37
N PHE A 387 16.46 -16.31 2.53
CA PHE A 387 17.78 -15.71 2.46
C PHE A 387 17.83 -14.44 3.30
N ASN A 388 18.98 -14.21 3.94
CA ASN A 388 19.38 -12.89 4.41
C ASN A 388 20.40 -12.25 3.47
N GLU A 389 20.83 -11.04 3.80
CA GLU A 389 21.79 -10.30 2.97
C GLU A 389 23.11 -11.06 2.74
N GLU A 390 23.68 -11.66 3.79
CA GLU A 390 24.94 -12.40 3.70
C GLU A 390 24.79 -13.65 2.82
N ASP A 391 23.74 -14.44 3.06
CA ASP A 391 23.48 -15.65 2.27
C ASP A 391 23.19 -15.31 0.78
N ALA A 392 22.51 -14.19 0.52
CA ALA A 392 22.22 -13.70 -0.82
C ALA A 392 23.48 -13.19 -1.54
N GLU A 393 24.33 -12.43 -0.85
CA GLU A 393 25.59 -11.93 -1.39
C GLU A 393 26.53 -13.09 -1.76
N ASP A 394 26.67 -14.08 -0.87
CA ASP A 394 27.48 -15.28 -1.11
C ASP A 394 26.94 -16.11 -2.28
N TRP A 395 25.62 -16.21 -2.41
CA TRP A 395 24.99 -16.90 -3.54
C TRP A 395 25.27 -16.16 -4.86
N LEU A 396 25.11 -14.83 -4.88
CA LEU A 396 25.39 -14.01 -6.06
C LEU A 396 26.87 -14.06 -6.46
N ALA A 397 27.79 -13.98 -5.49
CA ALA A 397 29.22 -14.05 -5.75
C ALA A 397 29.64 -15.39 -6.37
N ARG A 398 29.08 -16.51 -5.89
CA ARG A 398 29.36 -17.85 -6.46
C ARG A 398 28.77 -18.05 -7.85
N THR A 399 27.63 -17.41 -8.14
CA THR A 399 26.86 -17.67 -9.36
C THR A 399 27.23 -16.72 -10.50
N TYR A 400 27.45 -15.44 -10.20
CA TYR A 400 27.70 -14.37 -11.16
C TYR A 400 29.06 -13.68 -10.98
N GLY A 401 29.82 -14.02 -9.95
CA GLY A 401 31.10 -13.39 -9.65
C GLY A 401 30.98 -12.06 -8.90
N SER A 402 32.12 -11.39 -8.76
CA SER A 402 32.27 -10.21 -7.89
C SER A 402 31.54 -8.97 -8.39
N GLU A 403 31.25 -8.85 -9.69
CA GLU A 403 30.62 -7.66 -10.26
C GLU A 403 29.15 -7.53 -9.81
N VAL A 404 28.34 -8.58 -10.02
CA VAL A 404 26.93 -8.59 -9.60
C VAL A 404 26.81 -8.54 -8.08
N SER A 405 27.67 -9.26 -7.36
CA SER A 405 27.73 -9.20 -5.89
C SER A 405 28.06 -7.79 -5.39
N ALA A 406 28.99 -7.06 -6.04
CA ALA A 406 29.30 -5.69 -5.69
C ALA A 406 28.12 -4.73 -5.92
N ARG A 407 27.36 -4.89 -7.02
CA ARG A 407 26.12 -4.13 -7.26
C ARG A 407 25.07 -4.38 -6.17
N PHE A 408 24.88 -5.64 -5.77
CA PHE A 408 23.99 -5.99 -4.66
C PHE A 408 24.44 -5.37 -3.33
N ARG A 409 25.74 -5.34 -3.06
CA ARG A 409 26.31 -4.70 -1.86
C ARG A 409 26.06 -3.19 -1.87
N ARG A 410 26.19 -2.54 -3.04
CA ARG A 410 25.98 -1.10 -3.23
C ARG A 410 24.52 -0.66 -3.04
N ALA A 411 23.55 -1.55 -3.24
CA ALA A 411 22.14 -1.26 -2.98
C ALA A 411 21.95 -0.85 -1.50
N GLY A 412 21.73 0.44 -1.24
CA GLY A 412 21.74 1.00 0.11
C GLY A 412 20.51 0.69 0.97
N HIS A 413 19.46 0.12 0.39
CA HIS A 413 18.19 -0.14 1.08
C HIS A 413 17.77 -1.62 0.99
N PRO A 414 17.29 -2.24 2.08
CA PRO A 414 16.85 -3.64 2.11
C PRO A 414 15.86 -4.04 1.00
N ALA A 415 14.86 -3.20 0.73
CA ALA A 415 13.90 -3.44 -0.36
C ALA A 415 14.55 -3.53 -1.74
N MET A 416 15.55 -2.67 -2.01
CA MET A 416 16.28 -2.70 -3.28
C MET A 416 17.13 -3.97 -3.40
N LYS A 417 17.74 -4.42 -2.30
CA LYS A 417 18.44 -5.71 -2.24
C LYS A 417 17.48 -6.87 -2.55
N ALA A 418 16.30 -6.89 -1.94
CA ALA A 418 15.28 -7.91 -2.21
C ALA A 418 14.85 -7.92 -3.69
N ASP A 419 14.68 -6.75 -4.29
CA ASP A 419 14.37 -6.59 -5.72
C ASP A 419 15.48 -7.13 -6.64
N LEU A 420 16.74 -6.80 -6.36
CA LEU A 420 17.86 -7.32 -7.15
C LEU A 420 17.98 -8.84 -6.98
N PHE A 421 17.97 -9.33 -5.73
CA PHE A 421 18.15 -10.74 -5.44
C PHE A 421 17.08 -11.61 -6.10
N ARG A 422 15.80 -11.21 -6.06
CA ARG A 422 14.72 -12.02 -6.67
C ARG A 422 14.87 -12.16 -8.18
N ILE A 423 15.38 -11.14 -8.87
CA ILE A 423 15.62 -11.17 -10.32
C ILE A 423 16.69 -12.22 -10.63
N PHE A 424 17.89 -12.06 -10.05
CA PHE A 424 19.03 -12.92 -10.32
C PHE A 424 18.81 -14.36 -9.84
N TYR A 425 18.24 -14.54 -8.65
CA TYR A 425 17.98 -15.87 -8.10
C TYR A 425 16.99 -16.65 -8.95
N LEU A 426 15.84 -16.06 -9.29
CA LEU A 426 14.82 -16.73 -10.09
C LEU A 426 15.30 -16.97 -11.52
N TYR A 427 16.14 -16.10 -12.09
CA TYR A 427 16.65 -16.33 -13.44
C TYR A 427 17.47 -17.63 -13.53
N GLU A 428 18.30 -17.93 -12.53
CA GLU A 428 19.10 -19.17 -12.51
C GLU A 428 18.34 -20.41 -12.05
N ASN A 429 17.44 -20.25 -11.08
CA ASN A 429 16.82 -21.39 -10.40
C ASN A 429 15.36 -21.60 -10.79
N GLY A 430 14.69 -20.60 -11.36
CA GLY A 430 13.23 -20.54 -11.43
C GLY A 430 12.59 -20.56 -10.04
N GLY A 431 11.28 -20.78 -10.01
CA GLY A 431 10.51 -21.00 -8.80
C GLY A 431 9.59 -19.84 -8.47
N ILE A 432 9.20 -19.77 -7.19
CA ILE A 432 8.21 -18.83 -6.67
C ILE A 432 8.90 -17.93 -5.65
N TYR A 433 9.11 -16.67 -6.02
CA TYR A 433 9.47 -15.64 -5.06
C TYR A 433 8.20 -15.03 -4.46
N ILE A 434 8.21 -14.83 -3.14
CA ILE A 434 7.21 -14.04 -2.44
C ILE A 434 7.84 -13.23 -1.32
N ASP A 435 7.50 -11.95 -1.21
CA ASP A 435 8.05 -11.09 -0.17
C ASP A 435 7.81 -11.68 1.23
N ALA A 436 8.78 -11.50 2.14
CA ALA A 436 8.76 -12.07 3.48
C ALA A 436 7.64 -11.49 4.36
N ASP A 437 7.12 -10.31 4.02
CA ASP A 437 6.02 -9.63 4.71
C ASP A 437 4.63 -9.94 4.12
N GLU A 438 4.52 -10.90 3.20
CA GLU A 438 3.24 -11.39 2.67
C GLU A 438 2.70 -12.55 3.50
N PHE A 439 1.43 -12.49 3.89
CA PHE A 439 0.75 -13.51 4.68
C PHE A 439 -0.12 -14.41 3.79
N CYS A 440 0.13 -15.73 3.79
CA CYS A 440 -0.72 -16.71 3.10
C CYS A 440 -1.97 -17.05 3.94
N LYS A 441 -3.14 -16.62 3.48
CA LYS A 441 -4.44 -16.94 4.12
C LYS A 441 -4.92 -18.35 3.81
N SER A 442 -4.75 -18.76 2.55
CA SER A 442 -5.10 -20.09 2.05
C SER A 442 -4.23 -20.41 0.84
N LEU A 443 -4.04 -21.70 0.53
CA LEU A 443 -3.23 -22.11 -0.62
C LEU A 443 -3.86 -21.56 -1.92
N PRO A 444 -3.17 -20.67 -2.66
CA PRO A 444 -3.69 -20.22 -3.94
C PRO A 444 -3.65 -21.36 -4.98
N PRO A 445 -4.69 -21.57 -5.80
CA PRO A 445 -4.69 -22.64 -6.81
C PRO A 445 -3.54 -22.56 -7.82
N PHE A 446 -3.12 -21.32 -8.16
CA PHE A 446 -1.97 -21.08 -9.03
C PHE A 446 -0.62 -21.42 -8.38
N PHE A 447 -0.59 -21.37 -7.06
CA PHE A 447 0.57 -21.77 -6.28
C PHE A 447 0.71 -23.29 -6.27
N GLU A 448 -0.38 -24.01 -5.98
CA GLU A 448 -0.40 -25.48 -5.90
C GLU A 448 0.12 -26.14 -7.19
N LYS A 449 -0.23 -25.56 -8.32
CA LYS A 449 0.16 -26.01 -9.65
C LYS A 449 1.52 -25.49 -10.12
N ALA A 450 2.18 -24.62 -9.35
CA ALA A 450 3.40 -23.91 -9.76
C ALA A 450 3.23 -23.31 -11.16
N LEU A 451 2.18 -22.50 -11.36
CA LEU A 451 1.93 -21.89 -12.66
C LEU A 451 2.96 -20.81 -12.94
N ARG A 452 3.38 -20.70 -14.19
CA ARG A 452 4.17 -19.56 -14.64
C ARG A 452 3.28 -18.32 -14.67
N CYS A 453 3.38 -17.48 -13.65
CA CYS A 453 2.46 -16.37 -13.44
C CYS A 453 3.07 -15.21 -12.66
N VAL A 454 2.58 -14.01 -12.96
CA VAL A 454 2.97 -12.76 -12.30
C VAL A 454 1.74 -11.94 -11.94
N ARG A 455 1.88 -11.05 -10.95
CA ARG A 455 0.79 -10.16 -10.56
C ARG A 455 0.63 -9.04 -11.56
N LEU A 456 -0.64 -8.68 -11.79
CA LEU A 456 -1.02 -7.48 -12.51
C LEU A 456 -1.89 -6.62 -11.59
N GLN A 457 -1.60 -5.32 -11.54
CA GLN A 457 -2.36 -4.40 -10.70
C GLN A 457 -2.66 -3.10 -11.43
N ARG A 458 -3.88 -2.60 -11.22
CA ARG A 458 -4.26 -1.21 -11.47
C ARG A 458 -4.12 -0.48 -10.14
N ILE A 459 -2.97 0.14 -9.88
CA ILE A 459 -2.75 0.83 -8.61
C ILE A 459 -3.52 2.14 -8.59
N VAL A 460 -3.29 3.03 -9.56
CA VAL A 460 -3.79 4.43 -9.55
C VAL A 460 -3.88 5.03 -10.98
N ALA A 461 -4.00 4.21 -12.02
CA ALA A 461 -3.61 4.53 -13.41
C ALA A 461 -2.14 4.97 -13.50
N PRO A 462 -1.33 4.31 -14.35
CA PRO A 462 -1.64 3.21 -15.24
C PRO A 462 -1.38 1.82 -14.60
N VAL A 463 -1.54 0.76 -15.39
CA VAL A 463 -1.26 -0.64 -15.05
C VAL A 463 0.21 -0.82 -14.67
N GLU A 464 0.47 -1.64 -13.64
CA GLU A 464 1.81 -2.06 -13.27
C GLU A 464 1.89 -3.57 -13.02
N LEU A 465 3.12 -4.07 -12.99
CA LEU A 465 3.44 -5.41 -12.54
C LEU A 465 4.16 -5.36 -11.20
N PRO A 466 3.43 -5.52 -10.08
CA PRO A 466 4.06 -5.61 -8.77
C PRO A 466 4.97 -6.84 -8.69
N ASN A 467 6.19 -6.65 -8.21
CA ASN A 467 7.20 -7.71 -8.16
C ASN A 467 7.23 -8.47 -6.82
N MET A 468 6.28 -8.26 -5.89
CA MET A 468 6.24 -8.98 -4.60
C MET A 468 5.92 -10.46 -4.72
N TYR A 469 5.38 -10.90 -5.85
CA TYR A 469 5.15 -12.30 -6.17
C TYR A 469 5.53 -12.55 -7.63
N LEU A 470 6.41 -13.53 -7.85
CA LEU A 470 6.85 -13.97 -9.17
C LEU A 470 6.94 -15.48 -9.15
N SER A 471 6.20 -16.16 -10.04
CA SER A 471 6.30 -17.60 -10.25
C SER A 471 6.75 -17.85 -11.68
N LEU A 472 8.04 -18.10 -11.88
CA LEU A 472 8.66 -18.04 -13.20
C LEU A 472 9.58 -19.24 -13.43
N ALA A 473 9.70 -19.64 -14.70
CA ALA A 473 10.57 -20.75 -15.07
C ALA A 473 12.04 -20.35 -14.94
N LYS A 474 12.92 -21.34 -14.92
CA LYS A 474 14.35 -21.08 -15.06
C LYS A 474 14.62 -20.39 -16.40
N LYS A 475 15.48 -19.36 -16.40
CA LYS A 475 15.82 -18.54 -17.58
C LYS A 475 14.60 -17.88 -18.26
N ASP A 476 13.60 -17.52 -17.47
CA ASP A 476 12.38 -16.88 -17.98
C ASP A 476 12.69 -15.62 -18.81
N PRO A 477 12.07 -15.42 -19.99
CA PRO A 477 12.24 -14.21 -20.78
C PRO A 477 11.92 -12.92 -20.03
N LEU A 478 10.95 -12.94 -19.09
CA LEU A 478 10.63 -11.75 -18.29
C LEU A 478 11.78 -11.38 -17.35
N LEU A 479 12.40 -12.39 -16.72
CA LEU A 479 13.55 -12.18 -15.83
C LEU A 479 14.81 -11.79 -16.61
N HIS A 480 14.98 -12.32 -17.83
CA HIS A 480 16.04 -11.90 -18.73
C HIS A 480 15.93 -10.40 -19.05
N GLU A 481 14.76 -9.93 -19.48
CA GLU A 481 14.54 -8.50 -19.74
C GLU A 481 14.78 -7.64 -18.49
N ALA A 482 14.30 -8.07 -17.32
CA ALA A 482 14.52 -7.37 -16.06
C ALA A 482 16.03 -7.28 -15.71
N MET A 483 16.76 -8.37 -15.87
CA MET A 483 18.20 -8.45 -15.60
C MET A 483 19.01 -7.56 -16.55
N GLU A 484 18.68 -7.56 -17.85
CA GLU A 484 19.34 -6.70 -18.84
C GLU A 484 19.14 -5.21 -18.52
N ILE A 485 17.94 -4.82 -18.03
CA ILE A 485 17.69 -3.44 -17.58
C ILE A 485 18.58 -3.10 -16.38
N VAL A 486 18.65 -3.97 -15.36
CA VAL A 486 19.48 -3.74 -14.17
C VAL A 486 20.96 -3.63 -14.52
N ILE A 487 21.47 -4.52 -15.37
CA ILE A 487 22.90 -4.56 -15.74
C ILE A 487 23.26 -3.36 -16.61
N GLY A 488 22.41 -3.01 -17.58
CA GLY A 488 22.62 -1.90 -18.50
C GLY A 488 22.42 -0.51 -17.89
N MET A 489 21.74 -0.40 -16.75
CA MET A 489 21.53 0.88 -16.06
C MET A 489 22.83 1.37 -15.40
N PRO A 490 23.23 2.64 -15.59
CA PRO A 490 24.33 3.26 -14.86
C PRO A 490 24.12 3.18 -13.35
N GLU A 491 25.19 2.98 -12.59
CA GLU A 491 25.07 2.81 -11.13
C GLU A 491 24.53 4.07 -10.43
N GLU A 492 24.87 5.26 -10.93
CA GLU A 492 24.35 6.53 -10.41
C GLU A 492 22.83 6.64 -10.56
N GLU A 493 22.29 6.10 -11.66
CA GLU A 493 20.84 6.05 -11.90
C GLU A 493 20.19 4.95 -11.05
N LEU A 494 20.74 3.73 -11.08
CA LEU A 494 20.22 2.59 -10.35
C LEU A 494 20.10 2.88 -8.85
N PHE A 495 21.13 3.48 -8.23
CA PHE A 495 21.22 3.72 -6.79
C PHE A 495 20.81 5.13 -6.35
N ASN A 496 20.05 5.89 -7.16
CA ASN A 496 19.61 7.26 -6.83
C ASN A 496 18.50 7.36 -5.75
N GLY A 497 18.11 6.24 -5.14
CA GLY A 497 17.06 6.18 -4.11
C GLY A 497 15.63 5.95 -4.63
N ARG A 498 15.41 5.91 -5.95
CA ARG A 498 14.09 5.66 -6.56
C ARG A 498 13.76 4.17 -6.68
N ILE A 499 13.71 3.48 -5.55
CA ILE A 499 13.58 2.00 -5.46
C ILE A 499 12.42 1.45 -6.31
N TRP A 500 11.23 2.02 -6.16
CA TRP A 500 10.04 1.57 -6.90
C TRP A 500 10.22 1.64 -8.42
N TRP A 501 10.94 2.65 -8.90
CA TRP A 501 11.20 2.87 -10.33
C TRP A 501 12.30 1.95 -10.84
N ASN A 502 13.43 1.88 -10.12
CA ASN A 502 14.66 1.32 -10.64
C ASN A 502 14.78 -0.19 -10.47
N THR A 503 14.22 -0.76 -9.40
CA THR A 503 14.31 -2.20 -9.10
C THR A 503 12.97 -2.84 -8.78
N GLY A 504 11.98 -2.02 -8.42
CA GLY A 504 10.63 -2.44 -8.07
C GLY A 504 9.67 -2.60 -9.25
N PRO A 505 8.37 -2.32 -9.04
CA PRO A 505 7.33 -2.50 -10.06
C PRO A 505 7.53 -1.69 -11.35
N GLY A 506 8.22 -0.53 -11.30
CA GLY A 506 8.53 0.26 -12.48
C GLY A 506 9.40 -0.51 -13.49
N LEU A 507 10.46 -1.16 -13.01
CA LEU A 507 11.33 -1.99 -13.83
C LEU A 507 10.60 -3.20 -14.43
N PHE A 508 9.79 -3.90 -13.63
CA PHE A 508 9.01 -5.05 -14.13
C PHE A 508 7.94 -4.64 -15.13
N SER A 509 7.39 -3.43 -15.02
CA SER A 509 6.46 -2.87 -16.00
C SER A 509 7.13 -2.64 -17.35
N ILE A 510 8.38 -2.14 -17.37
CA ILE A 510 9.18 -2.02 -18.61
C ILE A 510 9.46 -3.41 -19.20
N ALA A 511 9.98 -4.33 -18.38
CA ALA A 511 10.35 -5.67 -18.83
C ALA A 511 9.16 -6.40 -19.47
N PHE A 512 7.99 -6.34 -18.84
CA PHE A 512 6.79 -6.97 -19.37
C PHE A 512 6.20 -6.25 -20.58
N ALA A 513 6.21 -4.91 -20.61
CA ALA A 513 5.75 -4.16 -21.78
C ALA A 513 6.58 -4.47 -23.02
N ARG A 514 7.92 -4.55 -22.88
CA ARG A 514 8.83 -5.01 -23.96
C ARG A 514 8.53 -6.43 -24.40
N LEU A 515 8.38 -7.35 -23.45
CA LEU A 515 8.08 -8.75 -23.74
C LEU A 515 6.75 -8.88 -24.48
N HIS A 516 5.70 -8.20 -24.00
CA HIS A 516 4.38 -8.19 -24.61
C HIS A 516 4.42 -7.60 -26.03
N ALA A 517 5.01 -6.42 -26.22
CA ALA A 517 5.09 -5.81 -27.53
C ALA A 517 5.82 -6.68 -28.55
N ARG A 518 6.89 -7.38 -28.14
CA ARG A 518 7.58 -8.35 -29.00
C ARG A 518 6.76 -9.60 -29.25
N ALA A 519 5.97 -10.08 -28.27
CA ALA A 519 5.08 -11.23 -28.45
C ALA A 519 3.95 -10.93 -29.44
N VAL A 520 3.45 -9.69 -29.49
CA VAL A 520 2.49 -9.24 -30.51
C VAL A 520 3.09 -9.26 -31.91
N LEU A 521 4.36 -8.88 -32.06
CA LEU A 521 5.02 -8.69 -33.36
C LEU A 521 5.79 -9.91 -33.88
N GLY A 522 6.06 -10.88 -33.01
CA GLY A 522 6.85 -12.07 -33.31
C GLY A 522 5.99 -13.34 -33.36
N PRO A 523 6.58 -14.46 -33.79
CA PRO A 523 5.97 -15.76 -33.56
C PRO A 523 5.78 -15.94 -32.04
N GLU A 524 4.61 -16.46 -31.66
CA GLU A 524 4.09 -16.49 -30.29
C GLU A 524 5.18 -16.79 -29.23
N ASN A 525 5.63 -15.75 -28.52
CA ASN A 525 6.44 -15.90 -27.32
C ASN A 525 5.47 -16.01 -26.14
N SER A 526 5.42 -17.17 -25.48
CA SER A 526 4.45 -17.41 -24.41
C SER A 526 4.64 -16.42 -23.26
N LEU A 527 3.68 -15.53 -23.05
CA LEU A 527 3.61 -14.63 -21.89
C LEU A 527 3.22 -15.41 -20.64
N PRO A 528 3.68 -15.01 -19.43
CA PRO A 528 3.21 -15.62 -18.19
C PRO A 528 1.72 -15.33 -17.98
N TRP A 529 1.04 -16.19 -17.22
CA TRP A 529 -0.32 -15.89 -16.76
C TRP A 529 -0.31 -14.65 -15.86
N LEU A 530 -1.33 -13.81 -16.01
CA LEU A 530 -1.50 -12.62 -15.19
C LEU A 530 -2.50 -12.92 -14.08
N ILE A 531 -2.11 -12.63 -12.84
CA ILE A 531 -2.98 -12.76 -11.67
C ILE A 531 -3.60 -11.40 -11.38
N PRO A 532 -4.92 -11.21 -11.58
CA PRO A 532 -5.60 -10.00 -11.16
C PRO A 532 -5.53 -9.82 -9.64
N MET A 533 -5.44 -8.57 -9.19
CA MET A 533 -5.40 -8.21 -7.77
C MET A 533 -6.50 -8.89 -6.92
N PRO A 534 -7.78 -8.93 -7.33
CA PRO A 534 -8.83 -9.60 -6.55
C PRO A 534 -8.61 -11.10 -6.37
N LEU A 535 -8.05 -11.78 -7.39
CA LEU A 535 -7.73 -13.20 -7.31
C LEU A 535 -6.54 -13.44 -6.36
N TYR A 536 -5.51 -12.61 -6.45
CA TYR A 536 -4.35 -12.70 -5.56
C TYR A 536 -4.74 -12.46 -4.09
N THR A 537 -5.47 -11.37 -3.83
CA THR A 537 -5.84 -10.97 -2.47
C THR A 537 -6.89 -11.86 -1.84
N ARG A 538 -7.53 -12.76 -2.58
CA ARG A 538 -8.35 -13.83 -1.97
C ARG A 538 -7.50 -14.79 -1.13
N HIS A 539 -6.25 -15.03 -1.53
CA HIS A 539 -5.40 -16.05 -0.93
C HIS A 539 -4.22 -15.48 -0.16
N VAL A 540 -3.73 -14.29 -0.53
CA VAL A 540 -2.59 -13.64 0.08
C VAL A 540 -3.00 -12.29 0.64
N PHE A 541 -2.40 -11.87 1.75
CA PHE A 541 -2.65 -10.60 2.41
C PHE A 541 -1.33 -9.92 2.73
N SER A 542 -1.23 -8.62 2.43
CA SER A 542 -0.05 -7.79 2.76
C SER A 542 -0.35 -7.01 4.05
N PRO A 543 -0.04 -7.55 5.25
CA PRO A 543 -0.33 -6.88 6.51
C PRO A 543 0.44 -5.56 6.68
N GLN A 544 -0.13 -4.67 7.49
CA GLN A 544 0.59 -3.54 8.06
C GLN A 544 1.51 -4.07 9.17
N LEU A 545 2.79 -4.18 8.86
CA LEU A 545 3.84 -4.62 9.78
C LEU A 545 4.52 -3.43 10.44
N ASP A 546 5.12 -3.63 11.62
CA ASP A 546 5.60 -2.53 12.47
C ASP A 546 6.67 -1.68 11.75
N TYR A 547 7.59 -2.35 11.06
CA TYR A 547 8.67 -1.69 10.31
C TYR A 547 8.15 -0.81 9.17
N LYS A 548 6.92 -1.03 8.66
CA LYS A 548 6.34 -0.25 7.55
C LYS A 548 6.11 1.21 7.92
N SER A 549 6.10 1.53 9.22
CA SER A 549 6.00 2.90 9.75
C SER A 549 7.36 3.58 9.98
N THR A 550 8.47 2.89 9.70
CA THR A 550 9.84 3.37 9.94
C THR A 550 10.59 3.61 8.64
N ALA A 551 11.75 4.28 8.70
CA ALA A 551 12.63 4.52 7.55
C ALA A 551 13.13 3.25 6.82
N LYS A 552 12.91 2.06 7.41
CA LYS A 552 13.16 0.75 6.76
C LYS A 552 12.15 0.42 5.66
N SER A 553 11.01 1.10 5.63
CA SER A 553 10.04 0.96 4.55
C SER A 553 10.50 1.75 3.32
N TRP A 554 10.42 1.11 2.15
CA TRP A 554 10.77 1.75 0.87
C TRP A 554 9.94 3.01 0.60
N GLN A 555 8.76 3.13 1.21
CA GLN A 555 7.86 4.28 1.07
C GLN A 555 8.49 5.60 1.56
N PHE A 556 9.49 5.53 2.45
CA PHE A 556 10.23 6.71 2.91
C PHE A 556 11.37 7.12 1.97
N GLN A 557 11.67 6.33 0.94
CA GLN A 557 12.74 6.60 -0.03
C GLN A 557 12.24 7.37 -1.26
N LEU A 558 10.95 7.71 -1.30
CA LEU A 558 10.34 8.58 -2.31
C LEU A 558 10.79 10.03 -2.06
N LYS A 559 11.99 10.37 -2.52
CA LYS A 559 12.54 11.73 -2.53
C LYS A 559 12.28 12.42 -3.87
#